data_AF-A0A928T2U4-F1
#
_entry.id   AF-A0A928T2U4-F1
#
_cell.length_a   1.000
_cell.length_b   1.000
_cell.length_c   1.000
_cell.angle_alpha   90.00
_cell.angle_beta   90.00
_cell.angle_gamma   90.00
#
_symmetry.space_group_name_H-M   'P 1'
#
loop_
_entity.id
_entity.type
_entity.pdbx_description
1 polymer ?
#
loop_
_entity_poly.entity_id
_entity_poly.type
_entity_poly.pdbx_seq_one_letter_code
_entity_poly.pdbx_strand_id
1 'polypeptide(L)'
;MKRVQLLVPALLAALALLFTSAAWAEKSAPAAATAAHGSPDAEGAHGEDHGPGPINWFYGMLAETDTQEPNLLFRPKGMQPPLGAMLLNTAILFYVIFRVGRRPLTDALKKRKAAIMQGMDDAARMKEEAADRLADYEEKLAHIDEEVERLKREMREAGQAERARILAEAKERSLRMERDARILIEQELKAARQDLIREAVEGAVKTAGERLTKEIGAADHARLADEYLAALDKAVVTKGGQA
;
A
#
# COMPACT_ATOMS: atom_id res chain seq x y z
N MET A 1 -8.75 -42.63 -11.65
CA MET A 1 -9.75 -42.30 -10.61
C MET A 1 -10.80 -41.25 -11.03
N LYS A 2 -10.66 -40.55 -12.18
CA LYS A 2 -11.63 -39.52 -12.63
C LYS A 2 -12.95 -40.04 -13.24
N ARG A 3 -13.05 -41.32 -13.63
CA ARG A 3 -14.25 -41.87 -14.30
C ARG A 3 -15.40 -42.21 -13.36
N VAL A 4 -15.14 -42.52 -12.09
CA VAL A 4 -16.20 -42.84 -11.09
C VAL A 4 -16.83 -41.58 -10.51
N GLN A 5 -16.10 -40.47 -10.49
CA GLN A 5 -16.54 -39.19 -9.91
C GLN A 5 -17.52 -38.41 -10.83
N LEU A 6 -17.58 -38.75 -12.12
CA LEU A 6 -18.52 -38.18 -13.09
C LEU A 6 -19.85 -38.95 -13.20
N LEU A 7 -19.91 -40.21 -12.75
CA LEU A 7 -21.12 -41.04 -12.85
C LEU A 7 -22.15 -40.75 -11.75
N VAL A 8 -21.70 -40.27 -10.58
CA VAL A 8 -22.56 -39.94 -9.43
C VAL A 8 -23.50 -38.74 -9.71
N PRO A 9 -23.05 -37.59 -10.26
CA PRO A 9 -23.97 -36.50 -10.62
C PRO A 9 -24.87 -36.84 -11.81
N ALA A 10 -24.42 -37.67 -12.75
CA ALA A 10 -25.22 -38.09 -13.90
C ALA A 10 -26.41 -38.98 -13.49
N LEU A 11 -26.24 -39.84 -12.49
CA LEU A 11 -27.30 -40.71 -11.97
C LEU A 11 -28.33 -39.94 -11.12
N LEU A 12 -27.89 -38.92 -10.38
CA LEU A 12 -28.77 -37.99 -9.66
C LEU A 12 -29.57 -37.08 -10.61
N ALA A 13 -28.97 -36.63 -11.72
CA ALA A 13 -29.66 -35.85 -12.74
C ALA A 13 -30.73 -36.67 -13.49
N ALA A 14 -30.48 -37.95 -13.77
CA ALA A 14 -31.44 -38.85 -14.39
C ALA A 14 -32.67 -39.12 -13.50
N LEU A 15 -32.49 -39.16 -12.18
CA LEU A 15 -33.58 -39.34 -11.21
C LEU A 15 -34.44 -38.06 -11.06
N ALA A 16 -33.83 -36.88 -11.21
CA ALA A 16 -34.55 -35.59 -11.17
C ALA A 16 -35.42 -35.35 -12.42
N LEU A 17 -34.98 -35.80 -13.60
CA LEU A 17 -35.74 -35.69 -14.86
C LEU A 17 -36.99 -36.58 -14.92
N LEU A 18 -36.98 -37.71 -14.21
CA LEU A 18 -38.15 -38.60 -14.09
C LEU A 18 -39.25 -38.03 -13.18
N PHE A 19 -38.94 -37.07 -12.31
CA PHE A 19 -39.91 -36.45 -11.40
C PHE A 19 -40.57 -35.19 -11.99
N THR A 20 -40.00 -34.57 -13.02
CA THR A 20 -40.52 -33.33 -13.63
C THR A 20 -41.55 -33.56 -14.74
N SER A 21 -41.65 -34.76 -15.33
CA SER A 21 -42.60 -35.04 -16.43
C SER A 21 -44.05 -35.24 -15.97
N ALA A 22 -44.29 -35.44 -14.66
CA ALA A 22 -45.64 -35.60 -14.11
C ALA A 22 -46.34 -34.27 -13.76
N ALA A 23 -45.63 -33.13 -13.82
CA ALA A 23 -46.12 -31.85 -13.29
C ALA A 23 -46.71 -30.89 -14.33
N TRP A 24 -46.87 -31.28 -15.61
CA TRP A 24 -47.30 -30.36 -16.68
C TRP A 24 -48.67 -30.66 -17.33
N ALA A 25 -49.41 -31.69 -16.90
CA ALA A 25 -50.66 -32.07 -17.57
C ALA A 25 -51.95 -31.58 -16.87
N GLU A 26 -51.88 -30.55 -16.01
CA GLU A 26 -53.01 -30.15 -15.16
C GLU A 26 -53.43 -28.68 -15.40
N LYS A 27 -53.98 -28.36 -16.59
CA LYS A 27 -54.84 -27.16 -16.78
C LYS A 27 -55.65 -27.12 -18.08
N SER A 28 -56.94 -27.47 -18.02
CA SER A 28 -58.02 -26.75 -18.76
C SER A 28 -59.43 -27.19 -18.33
N ALA A 29 -59.96 -26.45 -17.34
CA ALA A 29 -61.32 -25.94 -17.08
C ALA A 29 -62.64 -26.73 -17.41
N PRO A 30 -63.76 -26.40 -16.72
CA PRO A 30 -64.93 -27.26 -16.49
C PRO A 30 -66.22 -26.87 -17.25
N ALA A 31 -67.16 -27.81 -17.46
CA ALA A 31 -68.61 -27.61 -17.37
C ALA A 31 -69.43 -28.90 -17.64
N ALA A 32 -70.34 -29.20 -16.71
CA ALA A 32 -71.66 -29.81 -16.87
C ALA A 32 -71.86 -31.20 -17.56
N ALA A 33 -72.19 -32.16 -16.69
CA ALA A 33 -73.34 -33.08 -16.75
C ALA A 33 -73.39 -34.29 -17.71
N THR A 34 -73.99 -35.34 -17.14
CA THR A 34 -74.56 -36.59 -17.68
C THR A 34 -73.63 -37.76 -17.99
N ALA A 35 -73.64 -38.69 -17.03
CA ALA A 35 -73.92 -40.12 -17.19
C ALA A 35 -73.10 -40.98 -18.18
N ALA A 36 -72.40 -41.94 -17.55
CA ALA A 36 -72.41 -43.37 -17.89
C ALA A 36 -71.69 -43.88 -19.16
N HIS A 37 -71.22 -45.13 -19.02
CA HIS A 37 -70.72 -46.05 -20.05
C HIS A 37 -69.27 -45.87 -20.53
N GLY A 38 -68.35 -46.54 -19.81
CA GLY A 38 -67.40 -47.42 -20.49
C GLY A 38 -68.00 -48.83 -20.51
N SER A 39 -68.41 -49.32 -21.67
CA SER A 39 -68.66 -50.74 -21.92
C SER A 39 -67.32 -51.41 -22.27
N PRO A 40 -66.92 -52.45 -21.53
CA PRO A 40 -65.86 -53.38 -21.92
C PRO A 40 -66.49 -54.63 -22.51
N ASP A 41 -66.38 -54.84 -23.82
CA ASP A 41 -66.74 -56.13 -24.41
C ASP A 41 -65.52 -57.06 -24.37
N ALA A 42 -65.45 -57.80 -23.26
CA ALA A 42 -65.03 -59.20 -23.17
C ALA A 42 -65.14 -59.57 -21.69
N GLU A 43 -66.37 -59.67 -21.19
CA GLU A 43 -67.03 -60.97 -20.94
C GLU A 43 -66.16 -61.97 -20.18
N GLY A 44 -66.55 -62.22 -18.92
CA GLY A 44 -66.04 -63.39 -18.21
C GLY A 44 -66.13 -63.32 -16.69
N ALA A 45 -67.34 -63.52 -16.16
CA ALA A 45 -67.64 -64.05 -14.83
C ALA A 45 -67.25 -63.24 -13.58
N HIS A 46 -68.30 -62.82 -12.87
CA HIS A 46 -68.28 -62.46 -11.46
C HIS A 46 -67.64 -63.56 -10.61
N GLY A 47 -66.69 -63.16 -9.77
CA GLY A 47 -66.08 -63.99 -8.75
C GLY A 47 -65.43 -63.14 -7.67
N GLU A 48 -66.19 -62.91 -6.60
CA GLU A 48 -65.73 -62.95 -5.21
C GLU A 48 -64.68 -61.91 -4.73
N ASP A 49 -65.16 -61.08 -3.79
CA ASP A 49 -64.44 -60.59 -2.61
C ASP A 49 -63.00 -60.09 -2.84
N HIS A 50 -62.86 -58.81 -3.18
CA HIS A 50 -61.57 -58.11 -3.07
C HIS A 50 -61.30 -57.74 -1.60
N GLY A 51 -61.36 -58.74 -0.71
CA GLY A 51 -60.62 -58.66 0.54
C GLY A 51 -59.13 -58.44 0.24
N PRO A 52 -58.33 -57.91 1.18
CA PRO A 52 -56.91 -57.72 0.93
C PRO A 52 -56.31 -59.07 0.50
N GLY A 53 -55.96 -59.16 -0.78
CA GLY A 53 -55.40 -60.38 -1.35
C GLY A 53 -54.15 -60.80 -0.58
N PRO A 54 -53.78 -62.10 -0.61
CA PRO A 54 -52.64 -62.59 0.14
C PRO A 54 -51.38 -61.79 -0.21
N ILE A 55 -50.70 -61.30 0.83
CA ILE A 55 -49.53 -60.43 0.70
C ILE A 55 -48.48 -61.12 -0.17
N ASN A 56 -48.11 -60.49 -1.29
CA ASN A 56 -47.05 -61.02 -2.15
C ASN A 56 -45.69 -60.69 -1.55
N TRP A 57 -45.05 -61.68 -0.93
CA TRP A 57 -43.73 -61.53 -0.32
C TRP A 57 -42.58 -61.73 -1.32
N PHE A 58 -42.67 -62.68 -2.25
CA PHE A 58 -41.52 -63.13 -3.06
C PHE A 58 -41.82 -63.53 -4.53
N TYR A 59 -43.07 -63.52 -4.99
CA TYR A 59 -43.41 -63.99 -6.33
C TYR A 59 -43.39 -62.84 -7.34
N GLY A 60 -42.84 -63.07 -8.54
CA GLY A 60 -42.77 -62.06 -9.60
C GLY A 60 -41.73 -60.96 -9.40
N MET A 61 -40.50 -61.33 -9.02
CA MET A 61 -39.45 -60.36 -8.66
C MET A 61 -38.87 -59.53 -9.81
N LEU A 62 -39.02 -59.93 -11.08
CA LEU A 62 -38.30 -59.30 -12.20
C LEU A 62 -39.22 -58.67 -13.26
N ALA A 63 -40.28 -59.35 -13.72
CA ALA A 63 -41.13 -58.84 -14.80
C ALA A 63 -42.54 -59.47 -14.80
N GLU A 64 -43.45 -58.87 -15.57
CA GLU A 64 -44.82 -59.34 -15.78
C GLU A 64 -44.92 -60.19 -17.05
N THR A 65 -45.66 -61.30 -17.00
CA THR A 65 -45.77 -62.27 -18.11
C THR A 65 -47.21 -62.78 -18.26
N ASP A 66 -47.58 -63.24 -19.46
CA ASP A 66 -48.93 -63.71 -19.82
C ASP A 66 -49.21 -65.18 -19.42
N THR A 67 -48.25 -65.87 -18.79
CA THR A 67 -48.41 -67.26 -18.36
C THR A 67 -49.14 -67.37 -17.02
N GLN A 68 -50.02 -68.38 -16.90
CA GLN A 68 -50.99 -68.54 -15.80
C GLN A 68 -50.39 -69.12 -14.51
N GLU A 69 -49.11 -69.54 -14.51
CA GLU A 69 -48.47 -70.16 -13.35
C GLU A 69 -47.57 -69.18 -12.58
N PRO A 70 -47.79 -69.00 -11.25
CA PRO A 70 -47.01 -68.07 -10.45
C PRO A 70 -45.60 -68.60 -10.22
N ASN A 71 -44.61 -67.96 -10.86
CA ASN A 71 -43.19 -68.26 -10.68
C ASN A 71 -42.46 -67.17 -9.88
N LEU A 72 -41.36 -67.53 -9.21
CA LEU A 72 -40.56 -66.61 -8.39
C LEU A 72 -40.06 -65.37 -9.16
N LEU A 73 -39.83 -65.53 -10.47
CA LEU A 73 -39.23 -64.49 -11.30
C LEU A 73 -40.28 -63.65 -12.05
N PHE A 74 -41.43 -64.23 -12.41
CA PHE A 74 -42.41 -63.62 -13.30
C PHE A 74 -43.81 -63.58 -12.70
N ARG A 75 -44.44 -62.41 -12.76
CA ARG A 75 -45.76 -62.12 -12.19
C ARG A 75 -46.87 -62.23 -13.24
N PRO A 76 -48.01 -62.88 -12.98
CA PRO A 76 -49.18 -62.80 -13.85
C PRO A 76 -49.86 -61.43 -13.77
N LYS A 77 -50.62 -61.06 -14.81
CA LYS A 77 -51.36 -59.78 -14.88
C LYS A 77 -52.37 -59.66 -13.72
N GLY A 78 -52.29 -58.56 -12.96
CA GLY A 78 -53.22 -58.24 -11.87
C GLY A 78 -52.75 -58.55 -10.43
N MET A 79 -51.58 -59.19 -10.23
CA MET A 79 -51.03 -59.43 -8.88
C MET A 79 -50.21 -58.23 -8.36
N GLN A 80 -50.14 -57.97 -7.06
CA GLN A 80 -49.33 -56.85 -6.50
C GLN A 80 -47.82 -57.15 -6.55
N PRO A 81 -46.93 -56.14 -6.71
CA PRO A 81 -45.47 -56.35 -6.75
C PRO A 81 -44.94 -56.90 -5.40
N PRO A 82 -43.90 -57.75 -5.41
CA PRO A 82 -43.44 -58.40 -4.18
C PRO A 82 -42.77 -57.41 -3.22
N LEU A 83 -43.21 -57.41 -1.97
CA LEU A 83 -42.63 -56.59 -0.91
C LEU A 83 -41.14 -56.92 -0.69
N GLY A 84 -40.73 -58.17 -0.90
CA GLY A 84 -39.34 -58.60 -0.79
C GLY A 84 -38.41 -57.94 -1.82
N ALA A 85 -38.87 -57.70 -3.05
CA ALA A 85 -38.08 -57.00 -4.06
C ALA A 85 -37.93 -55.51 -3.71
N MET A 86 -38.98 -54.89 -3.17
CA MET A 86 -38.91 -53.51 -2.66
C MET A 86 -37.95 -53.41 -1.47
N LEU A 87 -38.06 -54.32 -0.49
CA LEU A 87 -37.16 -54.36 0.67
C LEU A 87 -35.71 -54.59 0.27
N LEU A 88 -35.46 -55.48 -0.69
CA LEU A 88 -34.13 -55.73 -1.24
C LEU A 88 -33.59 -54.50 -1.96
N ASN A 89 -34.40 -53.84 -2.79
CA ASN A 89 -34.02 -52.60 -3.46
C ASN A 89 -33.70 -51.48 -2.45
N THR A 90 -34.56 -51.27 -1.45
CA THR A 90 -34.31 -50.29 -0.36
C THR A 90 -33.06 -50.66 0.45
N ALA A 91 -32.82 -51.94 0.73
CA ALA A 91 -31.62 -52.40 1.44
C ALA A 91 -30.34 -52.16 0.62
N ILE A 92 -30.37 -52.43 -0.69
CA ILE A 92 -29.26 -52.16 -1.61
C ILE A 92 -29.00 -50.64 -1.69
N LEU A 93 -30.05 -49.83 -1.82
CA LEU A 93 -29.95 -48.37 -1.83
C LEU A 93 -29.35 -47.83 -0.53
N PHE A 94 -29.84 -48.31 0.62
CA PHE A 94 -29.30 -47.94 1.94
C PHE A 94 -27.84 -48.35 2.09
N TYR A 95 -27.47 -49.55 1.62
CA TYR A 95 -26.09 -50.03 1.62
C TYR A 95 -25.18 -49.12 0.77
N VAL A 96 -25.61 -48.74 -0.43
CA VAL A 96 -24.84 -47.83 -1.30
C VAL A 96 -24.71 -46.44 -0.67
N ILE A 97 -25.79 -45.87 -0.14
CA ILE A 97 -25.77 -44.57 0.55
C ILE A 97 -24.84 -44.62 1.77
N PHE A 98 -24.91 -45.68 2.56
CA PHE A 98 -24.07 -45.84 3.73
C PHE A 98 -22.59 -46.05 3.36
N ARG A 99 -22.33 -46.84 2.32
CA ARG A 99 -20.97 -47.14 1.84
C ARG A 99 -20.29 -45.92 1.22
N VAL A 100 -21.05 -45.07 0.53
CA VAL A 100 -20.54 -43.88 -0.18
C VAL A 100 -20.63 -42.62 0.66
N GLY A 101 -21.75 -42.38 1.35
CA GLY A 101 -22.07 -41.16 2.08
C GLY A 101 -21.34 -40.98 3.41
N ARG A 102 -20.82 -42.06 4.01
CA ARG A 102 -20.09 -41.98 5.29
C ARG A 102 -18.84 -41.10 5.21
N ARG A 103 -18.05 -41.22 4.15
CA ARG A 103 -16.82 -40.43 3.96
C ARG A 103 -17.08 -38.92 3.83
N PRO A 104 -17.87 -38.44 2.85
CA PRO A 104 -18.11 -37.01 2.68
C PRO A 104 -18.77 -36.37 3.89
N LEU A 105 -19.65 -37.09 4.61
CA LEU A 105 -20.30 -36.57 5.81
C LEU A 105 -19.30 -36.37 6.96
N THR A 106 -18.43 -37.36 7.22
CA THR A 106 -17.42 -37.22 8.26
C THR A 106 -16.37 -36.17 7.92
N ASP A 107 -15.99 -36.05 6.65
CA ASP A 107 -15.01 -35.07 6.20
C ASP A 107 -15.57 -33.64 6.28
N ALA A 108 -16.86 -33.43 5.94
CA ALA A 108 -17.53 -32.15 6.11
C ALA A 108 -17.59 -31.71 7.59
N LEU A 109 -17.94 -32.63 8.50
CA LEU A 109 -17.99 -32.34 9.93
C LEU A 109 -16.59 -32.06 10.50
N LYS A 110 -15.57 -32.83 10.10
CA LYS A 110 -14.18 -32.58 10.48
C LYS A 110 -13.69 -31.22 9.97
N LYS A 111 -13.98 -30.88 8.71
CA LYS A 111 -13.63 -29.58 8.13
C LYS A 111 -14.30 -28.43 8.87
N ARG A 112 -15.58 -28.56 9.23
CA ARG A 112 -16.29 -27.55 10.01
C ARG A 112 -15.70 -27.39 11.41
N LYS A 113 -15.39 -28.51 12.09
CA LYS A 113 -14.73 -28.48 13.40
C LYS A 113 -13.36 -27.81 13.33
N ALA A 114 -12.54 -28.16 12.32
CA ALA A 114 -11.22 -27.58 12.11
C ALA A 114 -11.31 -26.07 11.81
N ALA A 115 -12.26 -25.63 10.98
CA ALA A 115 -12.46 -24.22 10.70
C ALA A 115 -12.88 -23.42 11.95
N ILE A 116 -13.71 -24.00 12.82
CA ILE A 116 -14.10 -23.35 14.09
C ILE A 116 -12.90 -23.27 15.04
N MET A 117 -12.13 -24.35 15.20
CA MET A 117 -10.92 -24.33 16.03
C MET A 117 -9.92 -23.30 15.50
N GLN A 118 -9.65 -23.30 14.19
CA GLN A 118 -8.77 -22.33 13.57
C GLN A 118 -9.25 -20.90 13.79
N GLY A 119 -10.56 -20.63 13.67
CA GLY A 119 -11.12 -19.31 13.95
C GLY A 119 -10.97 -18.89 15.42
N MET A 120 -11.07 -19.84 16.36
CA MET A 120 -10.84 -19.57 17.78
C MET A 120 -9.37 -19.29 18.07
N ASP A 121 -8.45 -20.07 17.49
CA ASP A 121 -7.01 -19.89 17.65
C ASP A 121 -6.54 -18.57 17.02
N ASP A 122 -7.05 -18.23 15.84
CA ASP A 122 -6.75 -16.96 15.17
C ASP A 122 -7.30 -15.78 15.98
N ALA A 123 -8.51 -15.88 16.53
CA ALA A 123 -9.07 -14.84 17.39
C ALA A 123 -8.28 -14.67 18.70
N ALA A 124 -7.82 -15.78 19.31
CA ALA A 124 -6.98 -15.75 20.49
C ALA A 124 -5.64 -15.08 20.19
N ARG A 125 -4.98 -15.46 19.08
CA ARG A 125 -3.72 -14.85 18.63
C ARG A 125 -3.88 -13.36 18.34
N MET A 126 -4.94 -12.95 17.63
CA MET A 126 -5.21 -11.53 17.37
C MET A 126 -5.42 -10.74 18.67
N LYS A 127 -6.06 -11.34 19.68
CA LYS A 127 -6.26 -10.69 20.98
C LYS A 127 -4.94 -10.54 21.74
N GLU A 128 -4.10 -11.57 21.74
CA GLU A 128 -2.76 -11.53 22.35
C GLU A 128 -1.89 -10.47 21.66
N GLU A 129 -1.79 -10.50 20.33
CA GLU A 129 -1.05 -9.49 19.56
C GLU A 129 -1.56 -8.07 19.81
N ALA A 130 -2.89 -7.89 19.95
CA ALA A 130 -3.47 -6.59 20.26
C ALA A 130 -3.14 -6.12 21.69
N ALA A 131 -3.12 -7.05 22.66
CA ALA A 131 -2.75 -6.76 24.04
C ALA A 131 -1.26 -6.39 24.16
N ASP A 132 -0.38 -7.14 23.47
CA ASP A 132 1.05 -6.85 23.44
C ASP A 132 1.33 -5.48 22.81
N ARG A 133 0.68 -5.17 21.68
CA ARG A 133 0.80 -3.84 21.05
C ARG A 133 0.28 -2.73 21.95
N LEU A 134 -0.80 -2.97 22.68
CA LEU A 134 -1.34 -1.99 23.63
C LEU A 134 -0.34 -1.73 24.75
N ALA A 135 0.25 -2.78 25.33
CA ALA A 135 1.28 -2.65 26.36
C ALA A 135 2.51 -1.87 25.84
N ASP A 136 2.99 -2.17 24.64
CA ASP A 136 4.09 -1.44 23.99
C ASP A 136 3.76 0.06 23.81
N TYR A 137 2.52 0.39 23.46
CA TYR A 137 2.10 1.78 23.31
C TYR A 137 1.93 2.49 24.64
N GLU A 138 1.39 1.82 25.66
CA GLU A 138 1.25 2.35 27.00
C GLU A 138 2.63 2.64 27.63
N GLU A 139 3.60 1.75 27.46
CA GLU A 139 4.99 1.96 27.90
C GLU A 139 5.61 3.17 27.19
N LYS A 140 5.49 3.24 25.86
CA LYS A 140 5.98 4.39 25.09
C LYS A 140 5.32 5.70 25.50
N LEU A 141 4.02 5.69 25.77
CA LEU A 141 3.27 6.85 26.23
C LEU A 141 3.67 7.24 27.66
N ALA A 142 3.99 6.29 28.54
CA ALA A 142 4.46 6.58 29.89
C ALA A 142 5.80 7.33 29.87
N HIS A 143 6.68 7.00 28.91
CA HIS A 143 7.99 7.65 28.79
C HIS A 143 7.98 8.92 27.93
N ILE A 144 6.91 9.19 27.17
CA ILE A 144 6.91 10.29 26.20
C ILE A 144 7.06 11.66 26.84
N ASP A 145 6.47 11.87 28.03
CA ASP A 145 6.56 13.15 28.73
C ASP A 145 8.01 13.43 29.18
N GLU A 146 8.73 12.40 29.62
CA GLU A 146 10.15 12.50 29.99
C GLU A 146 11.01 12.81 28.77
N GLU A 147 10.74 12.15 27.63
CA GLU A 147 11.44 12.42 26.37
C GLU A 147 11.17 13.83 25.86
N VAL A 148 9.93 14.30 25.94
CA VAL A 148 9.53 15.65 25.55
C VAL A 148 10.22 16.69 26.44
N GLU A 149 10.26 16.49 27.75
CA GLU A 149 10.96 17.41 28.64
C GLU A 149 12.48 17.37 28.44
N ARG A 150 13.07 16.19 28.16
CA ARG A 150 14.48 16.06 27.76
C ARG A 150 14.77 16.86 26.49
N LEU A 151 13.99 16.65 25.44
CA LEU A 151 14.10 17.36 24.16
C LEU A 151 13.95 18.87 24.35
N LYS A 152 12.94 19.32 25.11
CA LYS A 152 12.77 20.75 25.40
C LYS A 152 13.96 21.35 26.15
N ARG A 153 14.59 20.61 27.07
CA ARG A 153 15.82 21.08 27.75
C ARG A 153 16.98 21.18 26.76
N GLU A 154 17.23 20.14 25.99
CA GLU A 154 18.30 20.11 24.97
C GLU A 154 18.14 21.25 23.96
N MET A 155 16.93 21.51 23.47
CA MET A 155 16.65 22.63 22.56
C MET A 155 16.89 24.00 23.19
N ARG A 156 16.56 24.17 24.47
CA ARG A 156 16.84 25.42 25.20
C ARG A 156 18.34 25.62 25.37
N GLU A 157 19.07 24.57 25.75
CA GLU A 157 20.53 24.62 25.93
C GLU A 157 21.24 24.89 24.60
N ALA A 158 20.87 24.17 23.53
CA ALA A 158 21.38 24.42 22.19
C ALA A 158 21.07 25.83 21.70
N GLY A 159 19.85 26.33 21.93
CA GLY A 159 19.46 27.70 21.60
C GLY A 159 20.25 28.76 22.37
N GLN A 160 20.53 28.52 23.66
CA GLN A 160 21.36 29.42 24.47
C GLN A 160 22.82 29.42 24.01
N ALA A 161 23.38 28.24 23.71
CA ALA A 161 24.74 28.10 23.20
C ALA A 161 24.92 28.80 21.86
N GLU A 162 23.98 28.60 20.92
CA GLU A 162 24.03 29.26 19.61
C GLU A 162 23.83 30.77 19.73
N ARG A 163 22.93 31.23 20.61
CA ARG A 163 22.79 32.67 20.89
C ARG A 163 24.09 33.26 21.43
N ALA A 164 24.76 32.58 22.36
CA ALA A 164 26.03 33.04 22.91
C ALA A 164 27.12 33.11 21.83
N ARG A 165 27.18 32.10 20.95
CA ARG A 165 28.09 32.07 19.80
C ARG A 165 27.84 33.23 18.84
N ILE A 166 26.59 33.45 18.42
CA ILE A 166 26.22 34.55 17.53
C ILE A 166 26.60 35.90 18.14
N LEU A 167 26.34 36.09 19.44
CA LEU A 167 26.72 37.34 20.13
C LEU A 167 28.23 37.53 20.22
N ALA A 168 28.99 36.46 20.44
CA ALA A 168 30.46 36.52 20.46
C ALA A 168 31.01 36.87 19.07
N GLU A 169 30.52 36.22 18.01
CA GLU A 169 30.91 36.48 16.64
C GLU A 169 30.53 37.91 16.21
N ALA A 170 29.33 38.37 16.56
CA ALA A 170 28.89 39.73 16.26
C ALA A 170 29.79 40.78 16.94
N LYS A 171 30.18 40.55 18.20
CA LYS A 171 31.12 41.44 18.91
C LYS A 171 32.50 41.44 18.25
N GLU A 172 33.04 40.27 17.91
CA GLU A 172 34.33 40.19 17.23
C GLU A 172 34.29 40.90 15.87
N ARG A 173 33.22 40.69 15.10
CA ARG A 173 33.02 41.35 13.81
C ARG A 173 32.90 42.87 13.96
N SER A 174 32.18 43.35 14.97
CA SER A 174 32.09 44.78 15.27
C SER A 174 33.47 45.37 15.57
N LEU A 175 34.26 44.72 16.43
CA LEU A 175 35.62 45.18 16.75
C LEU A 175 36.56 45.15 15.55
N ARG A 176 36.41 44.16 14.66
CA ARG A 176 37.15 44.09 13.40
C ARG A 176 36.77 45.26 12.48
N MET A 177 35.47 45.49 12.29
CA MET A 177 34.97 46.60 11.48
C MET A 177 35.44 47.96 12.01
N GLU A 178 35.43 48.17 13.34
CA GLU A 178 35.96 49.41 13.92
C GLU A 178 37.45 49.60 13.68
N ARG A 179 38.25 48.54 13.79
CA ARG A 179 39.69 48.60 13.49
C ARG A 179 39.94 48.90 12.02
N ASP A 180 39.24 48.22 11.13
CA ASP A 180 39.37 48.42 9.68
C ASP A 180 38.95 49.85 9.30
N ALA A 181 37.86 50.36 9.88
CA ALA A 181 37.42 51.74 9.68
C ALA A 181 38.46 52.77 10.16
N ARG A 182 39.09 52.55 11.33
CA ARG A 182 40.16 53.42 11.83
C ARG A 182 41.36 53.44 10.89
N ILE A 183 41.80 52.26 10.43
CA ILE A 183 42.91 52.14 9.48
C ILE A 183 42.58 52.86 8.17
N LEU A 184 41.35 52.70 7.66
CA LEU A 184 40.91 53.36 6.44
C LEU A 184 40.88 54.88 6.61
N ILE A 185 40.37 55.38 7.73
CA ILE A 185 40.37 56.82 8.05
C ILE A 185 41.80 57.36 8.10
N GLU A 186 42.73 56.66 8.74
CA GLU A 186 44.13 57.07 8.81
C GLU A 186 44.79 57.12 7.43
N GLN A 187 44.51 56.14 6.58
CA GLN A 187 45.00 56.08 5.20
C GLN A 187 44.44 57.23 4.37
N GLU A 188 43.13 57.47 4.44
CA GLU A 188 42.46 58.54 3.70
C GLU A 188 42.94 59.92 4.15
N LEU A 189 43.12 60.11 5.46
CA LEU A 189 43.61 61.36 6.02
C LEU A 189 45.08 61.62 5.60
N LYS A 190 45.89 60.57 5.50
CA LYS A 190 47.25 60.67 4.96
C LYS A 190 47.24 61.03 3.47
N ALA A 191 46.38 60.40 2.67
CA ALA A 191 46.23 60.70 1.25
C ALA A 191 45.77 62.15 1.05
N ALA A 192 44.70 62.57 1.72
CA ALA A 192 44.18 63.94 1.67
C ALA A 192 45.23 64.99 2.06
N ARG A 193 46.05 64.71 3.09
CA ARG A 193 47.18 65.60 3.44
C ARG A 193 48.22 65.69 2.33
N GLN A 194 48.57 64.58 1.69
CA GLN A 194 49.53 64.58 0.59
C GLN A 194 48.99 65.36 -0.62
N ASP A 195 47.71 65.20 -0.93
CA ASP A 195 47.05 65.93 -2.02
C ASP A 195 46.98 67.43 -1.74
N LEU A 196 46.63 67.85 -0.51
CA LEU A 196 46.66 69.26 -0.12
C LEU A 196 48.07 69.87 -0.21
N ILE A 197 49.11 69.13 0.20
CA ILE A 197 50.49 69.58 0.07
C ILE A 197 50.87 69.72 -1.40
N ARG A 198 50.47 68.76 -2.25
CA ARG A 198 50.72 68.81 -3.69
C ARG A 198 50.05 70.04 -4.31
N GLU A 199 48.77 70.27 -4.02
CA GLU A 199 48.02 71.42 -4.54
C GLU A 199 48.63 72.75 -4.06
N ALA A 200 49.04 72.85 -2.79
CA ALA A 200 49.70 74.03 -2.26
C ALA A 200 51.06 74.29 -2.94
N VAL A 201 51.86 73.24 -3.17
CA VAL A 201 53.15 73.36 -3.87
C VAL A 201 52.94 73.75 -5.33
N GLU A 202 52.00 73.12 -6.04
CA GLU A 202 51.67 73.47 -7.43
C GLU A 202 51.20 74.92 -7.55
N GLY A 203 50.33 75.36 -6.63
CA GLY A 203 49.88 76.75 -6.55
C GLY A 203 51.03 77.73 -6.28
N ALA A 204 51.91 77.42 -5.32
CA ALA A 204 53.06 78.25 -5.00
C ALA A 204 54.06 78.34 -6.17
N VAL A 205 54.37 77.22 -6.83
CA VAL A 205 55.23 77.17 -8.01
C VAL A 205 54.64 77.97 -9.16
N LYS A 206 53.32 77.84 -9.40
CA LYS A 206 52.62 78.63 -10.42
C LYS A 206 52.71 80.12 -10.15
N THR A 207 52.40 80.57 -8.93
CA THR A 207 52.48 81.99 -8.55
C THR A 207 53.92 82.51 -8.60
N ALA A 208 54.89 81.73 -8.13
CA ALA A 208 56.31 82.08 -8.21
C ALA A 208 56.78 82.20 -9.66
N GLY A 209 56.36 81.28 -10.55
CA GLY A 209 56.67 81.32 -11.98
C GLY A 209 56.05 82.53 -12.68
N GLU A 210 54.79 82.84 -12.39
CA GLU A 210 54.12 84.05 -12.89
C GLU A 210 54.82 85.33 -12.43
N ARG A 211 55.29 85.38 -11.17
CA ARG A 211 56.02 86.53 -10.64
C ARG A 211 57.42 86.66 -11.23
N LEU A 212 58.17 85.56 -11.31
CA LEU A 212 59.49 85.52 -11.90
C LEU A 212 59.47 85.99 -13.36
N THR A 213 58.49 85.54 -14.14
CA THR A 213 58.31 85.96 -15.54
C THR A 213 58.03 87.45 -15.68
N LYS A 214 57.40 88.08 -14.68
CA LYS A 214 57.09 89.52 -14.66
C LYS A 214 58.26 90.38 -14.19
N GLU A 215 59.09 89.89 -13.28
CA GLU A 215 60.14 90.68 -12.60
C GLU A 215 61.56 90.44 -13.15
N ILE A 216 61.80 89.38 -13.95
CA ILE A 216 63.15 89.06 -14.46
C ILE A 216 63.68 90.09 -15.47
N GLY A 217 64.95 90.49 -15.32
CA GLY A 217 65.63 91.45 -16.18
C GLY A 217 66.98 90.98 -16.73
N ALA A 218 67.63 91.80 -17.56
CA ALA A 218 68.88 91.47 -18.24
C ALA A 218 70.05 91.16 -17.28
N ALA A 219 70.12 91.81 -16.12
CA ALA A 219 71.14 91.56 -15.10
C ALA A 219 71.00 90.18 -14.45
N ASP A 220 69.77 89.70 -14.24
CA ASP A 220 69.51 88.36 -13.70
C ASP A 220 69.89 87.26 -14.70
N HIS A 221 69.64 87.48 -15.99
CA HIS A 221 70.05 86.55 -17.04
C HIS A 221 71.57 86.39 -17.12
N ALA A 222 72.32 87.48 -17.02
CA ALA A 222 73.79 87.44 -17.01
C ALA A 222 74.32 86.68 -15.78
N ARG A 223 73.78 86.98 -14.59
CA ARG A 223 74.15 86.28 -13.35
C ARG A 223 73.85 84.78 -13.42
N LEU A 224 72.69 84.39 -13.95
CA LEU A 224 72.33 82.97 -14.13
C LEU A 224 73.27 82.24 -15.11
N ALA A 225 73.71 82.91 -16.17
CA ALA A 225 74.69 82.34 -17.10
C ALA A 225 76.04 82.11 -16.42
N ASP A 226 76.52 83.07 -15.63
CA ASP A 226 77.78 82.94 -14.88
C ASP A 226 77.70 81.83 -13.82
N GLU A 227 76.60 81.74 -13.08
CA GLU A 227 76.36 80.67 -12.10
C GLU A 227 76.29 79.29 -12.76
N TYR A 228 75.65 79.17 -13.93
CA TYR A 228 75.60 77.92 -14.68
C TYR A 228 76.99 77.48 -15.18
N LEU A 229 77.77 78.42 -15.72
CA LEU A 229 79.15 78.15 -16.15
C LEU A 229 80.02 77.71 -14.97
N ALA A 230 79.90 78.35 -13.81
CA ALA A 230 80.61 77.97 -12.60
C ALA A 230 80.18 76.58 -12.06
N ALA A 231 78.89 76.24 -12.14
CA ALA A 231 78.39 74.92 -11.74
C ALA A 231 78.89 73.80 -12.67
N LEU A 232 78.96 74.05 -13.97
CA LEU A 232 79.53 73.12 -14.94
C LEU A 232 81.02 72.89 -14.69
N ASP A 233 81.79 73.95 -14.46
CA ASP A 233 83.22 73.85 -14.16
C ASP A 233 83.46 73.00 -12.90
N LYS A 234 82.68 73.24 -11.84
CA LYS A 234 82.72 72.43 -10.62
C LYS A 234 82.36 70.95 -10.86
N ALA A 235 81.33 70.67 -11.67
CA ALA A 235 80.93 69.31 -12.00
C ALA A 235 81.99 68.57 -12.85
N VAL A 236 82.63 69.27 -13.78
CA VAL A 236 83.74 68.75 -14.59
C VAL A 236 84.98 68.48 -13.72
N VAL A 237 85.31 69.36 -12.79
CA VAL A 237 86.40 69.17 -11.81
C VAL A 237 86.13 67.96 -10.91
N THR A 238 84.89 67.73 -10.48
CA THR A 238 84.55 66.52 -9.68
C THR A 238 84.60 65.21 -10.47
N LYS A 239 84.46 65.25 -11.81
CA LYS A 239 84.50 64.05 -12.67
C LYS A 239 85.90 63.78 -13.25
N GLY A 240 86.77 64.80 -13.34
CA GLY A 240 88.16 64.69 -13.79
C GLY A 240 89.18 64.35 -12.70
N GLY A 241 88.80 64.36 -11.42
CA GLY A 241 89.64 63.97 -10.27
C GLY A 241 89.54 62.51 -9.84
N GLN A 242 88.79 61.67 -10.57
CA GLN A 242 88.75 60.21 -10.40
C GLN A 242 89.25 59.53 -11.69
N ALA A 243 90.53 59.69 -11.99
CA ALA A 243 91.28 58.88 -12.94
C ALA A 243 92.66 58.59 -12.33
#